data_AF-A0A2H0P2Q5-F1
#
_entry.id   AF-A0A2H0P2Q5-F1
#
_cell.length_a   1.000
_cell.length_b   1.000
_cell.length_c   1.000
_cell.angle_alpha   90.00
_cell.angle_beta   90.00
_cell.angle_gamma   90.00
#
_symmetry.space_group_name_H-M   'P 1'
#
loop_
_entity.id
_entity.type
_entity.pdbx_description
1 polymer ?
#
loop_
_entity_poly.entity_id
_entity_poly.type
_entity_poly.pdbx_seq_one_letter_code
_entity_poly.pdbx_strand_id
1 'polypeptide(L)'
;MRNLLAAALLIFMAAGPAEAVRPSARAKEEARRFGLNKLQRPPRRQPRAGTQKEFSRFNSTHEGRWKLRINPDTGLPEALSGGRTAPRSGHPEAVARQFLREQQPLLGIDPTELKLEKESRGNGHRHVLY
;
A
#
# COMPACT_ATOMS: atom_id res chain seq x y z
N MET A 1 -17.86 50.35 -16.13
CA MET A 1 -16.86 49.40 -16.70
C MET A 1 -15.48 49.64 -16.08
N ARG A 2 -15.32 49.44 -14.76
CA ARG A 2 -14.09 49.81 -14.02
C ARG A 2 -13.52 48.70 -13.11
N ASN A 3 -14.07 47.49 -13.22
CA ASN A 3 -13.71 46.34 -12.37
C ASN A 3 -13.07 45.17 -13.13
N LEU A 4 -12.91 45.27 -14.46
CA LEU A 4 -12.31 44.22 -15.29
C LEU A 4 -10.77 44.32 -15.41
N LEU A 5 -10.19 45.48 -15.10
CA LEU A 5 -8.73 45.70 -15.16
C LEU A 5 -7.99 45.23 -13.89
N ALA A 6 -8.66 45.19 -12.73
CA ALA A 6 -8.05 44.76 -11.48
C ALA A 6 -7.88 43.24 -11.36
N ALA A 7 -8.72 42.46 -12.05
CA ALA A 7 -8.67 41.00 -12.02
C ALA A 7 -7.53 40.42 -12.89
N ALA A 8 -7.07 41.14 -13.91
CA ALA A 8 -6.00 40.68 -14.80
C ALA A 8 -4.60 40.82 -14.18
N LEU A 9 -4.40 41.77 -13.25
CA LEU A 9 -3.08 41.99 -12.62
C LEU A 9 -2.78 40.99 -11.48
N LEU A 10 -3.82 40.42 -10.84
CA LEU A 10 -3.67 39.46 -9.75
C LEU A 10 -3.34 38.04 -10.21
N ILE A 11 -3.57 37.70 -11.48
CA ILE A 11 -3.27 36.37 -12.03
C ILE A 11 -1.78 36.25 -12.43
N PHE A 12 -1.09 37.36 -12.70
CA PHE A 12 0.31 37.33 -13.13
C PHE A 12 1.33 37.12 -12.00
N MET A 13 0.95 37.28 -10.73
CA MET A 13 1.89 37.10 -9.60
C MET A 13 1.99 35.66 -9.05
N ALA A 14 1.19 34.71 -9.57
CA ALA A 14 1.25 33.30 -9.15
C ALA A 14 2.03 32.39 -10.11
N ALA A 15 2.67 32.95 -11.15
CA ALA A 15 3.47 32.21 -12.13
C ALA A 15 4.98 32.39 -11.88
N GLY A 16 5.42 32.20 -10.63
CA GLY A 16 6.84 31.90 -10.39
C GLY A 16 7.09 30.47 -10.86
N PRO A 17 8.11 30.19 -11.70
CA PRO A 17 8.42 28.82 -12.05
C PRO A 17 8.86 28.12 -10.76
N ALA A 18 8.09 27.12 -10.34
CA ALA A 18 8.59 26.10 -9.44
C ALA A 18 9.63 25.28 -10.21
N GLU A 19 10.79 25.89 -10.49
CA GLU A 19 11.98 25.14 -10.87
C GLU A 19 12.34 24.30 -9.66
N ALA A 20 11.98 23.02 -9.71
CA ALA A 20 12.50 22.04 -8.80
C ALA A 20 14.03 22.20 -8.79
N VAL A 21 14.59 22.65 -7.67
CA VAL A 21 16.04 22.89 -7.50
C VAL A 21 16.76 21.59 -7.81
N ARG A 22 17.29 21.49 -9.03
CA ARG A 22 18.08 20.34 -9.44
C ARG A 22 19.48 20.51 -8.86
N PRO A 23 20.02 19.51 -8.16
CA PRO A 23 21.36 19.62 -7.60
C PRO A 23 22.39 19.83 -8.71
N SER A 24 23.28 20.80 -8.51
CA SER A 24 24.37 21.12 -9.43
C SER A 24 25.34 19.94 -9.56
N ALA A 25 26.14 19.93 -10.62
CA ALA A 25 27.16 18.88 -10.81
C ALA A 25 28.14 18.80 -9.64
N ARG A 26 28.51 19.95 -9.05
CA ARG A 26 29.35 20.03 -7.86
C ARG A 26 28.68 19.46 -6.61
N ALA A 27 27.41 19.79 -6.38
CA ALA A 27 26.65 19.23 -5.26
C ALA A 27 26.52 17.70 -5.38
N LYS A 28 26.38 17.17 -6.60
CA LYS A 28 26.40 15.72 -6.86
C LYS A 28 27.77 15.11 -6.57
N GLU A 29 28.86 15.79 -6.91
CA GLU A 29 30.22 15.31 -6.66
C GLU A 29 30.58 15.32 -5.17
N GLU A 30 30.21 16.37 -4.44
CA GLU A 30 30.36 16.43 -2.99
C GLU A 30 29.51 15.34 -2.30
N ALA A 31 28.25 15.16 -2.72
CA ALA A 31 27.42 14.05 -2.24
C ALA A 31 28.07 12.69 -2.50
N ARG A 32 28.77 12.50 -3.64
CA ARG A 32 29.53 11.27 -3.91
C ARG A 32 30.69 11.08 -2.97
N ARG A 33 31.43 12.15 -2.65
CA ARG A 33 32.55 12.14 -1.72
C ARG A 33 32.13 11.74 -0.31
N PHE A 34 30.92 12.13 0.10
CA PHE A 34 30.33 11.75 1.40
C PHE A 34 29.55 10.42 1.35
N GLY A 35 29.60 9.66 0.26
CA GLY A 35 28.91 8.37 0.15
C GLY A 35 27.39 8.47 -0.01
N LEU A 36 26.84 9.69 -0.16
CA LEU A 36 25.40 9.96 -0.31
C LEU A 36 24.86 9.60 -1.71
N ASN A 37 25.76 9.29 -2.64
CA ASN A 37 25.48 8.71 -3.96
C ASN A 37 25.06 7.23 -3.90
N LYS A 38 25.34 6.55 -2.80
CA LYS A 38 24.89 5.18 -2.54
C LYS A 38 24.02 5.23 -1.29
N LEU A 39 22.76 5.64 -1.47
CA LEU A 39 21.72 5.14 -0.57
C LEU A 39 21.78 3.61 -0.70
N GLN A 40 22.56 2.94 0.15
CA GLN A 40 22.56 1.50 0.27
C GLN A 40 21.13 1.15 0.67
N ARG A 41 20.30 0.83 -0.33
CA ARG A 41 18.95 0.36 -0.06
C ARG A 41 19.13 -0.88 0.80
N PRO A 42 18.52 -0.93 1.99
CA PRO A 42 18.64 -2.11 2.83
C PRO A 42 18.24 -3.34 2.00
N PRO A 43 18.94 -4.48 2.19
CA PRO A 43 18.63 -5.69 1.45
C PRO A 43 17.16 -6.06 1.70
N ARG A 44 16.42 -6.26 0.61
CA ARG A 44 15.01 -6.63 0.69
C ARG A 44 14.88 -8.01 1.33
N ARG A 45 14.06 -8.12 2.37
CA ARG A 45 13.72 -9.41 2.97
C ARG A 45 12.78 -10.18 2.05
N GLN A 46 13.07 -11.47 1.91
CA GLN A 46 12.21 -12.38 1.16
C GLN A 46 11.15 -13.01 2.10
N PRO A 47 9.96 -13.34 1.59
CA PRO A 47 8.99 -14.09 2.36
C PRO A 47 9.52 -15.48 2.69
N ARG A 48 9.21 -15.96 3.90
CA ARG A 48 9.60 -17.30 4.36
C ARG A 48 9.06 -18.37 3.42
N ALA A 49 9.78 -19.48 3.26
CA ALA A 49 9.37 -20.58 2.39
C ALA A 49 7.96 -21.12 2.73
N GLY A 50 7.61 -21.17 4.03
CA GLY A 50 6.27 -21.53 4.48
C GLY A 50 5.18 -20.58 3.94
N THR A 51 5.40 -19.28 4.02
CA THR A 51 4.46 -18.26 3.49
C THR A 51 4.27 -18.40 1.98
N GLN A 52 5.33 -18.65 1.23
CA GLN A 52 5.24 -18.85 -0.22
C GLN A 52 4.42 -20.10 -0.57
N LYS A 53 4.62 -21.20 0.17
CA LYS A 53 3.86 -22.44 0.01
C LYS A 53 2.38 -22.25 0.33
N GLU A 54 2.06 -21.63 1.47
CA GLU A 54 0.67 -21.35 1.85
C GLU A 54 -0.01 -20.40 0.86
N PHE A 55 0.72 -19.40 0.34
CA PHE A 55 0.17 -18.51 -0.69
C PHE A 55 -0.13 -19.27 -1.98
N SER A 56 0.78 -20.13 -2.44
CA SER A 56 0.57 -20.95 -3.64
C SER A 56 -0.68 -21.81 -3.51
N ARG A 57 -0.86 -22.47 -2.36
CA ARG A 57 -2.05 -23.27 -2.03
C ARG A 57 -3.32 -22.43 -1.97
N PHE A 58 -3.28 -21.28 -1.28
CA PHE A 58 -4.41 -20.37 -1.21
C PHE A 58 -4.83 -19.90 -2.60
N ASN A 59 -3.85 -19.50 -3.42
CA ASN A 59 -4.12 -18.95 -4.74
C ASN A 59 -4.67 -20.03 -5.68
N SER A 60 -4.16 -21.26 -5.65
CA SER A 60 -4.69 -22.36 -6.46
C SER A 60 -6.12 -22.72 -6.10
N THR A 61 -6.50 -22.58 -4.82
CA THR A 61 -7.87 -22.82 -4.35
C THR A 61 -8.85 -21.74 -4.83
N HIS A 62 -8.35 -20.55 -5.20
CA HIS A 62 -9.15 -19.39 -5.58
C HIS A 62 -8.81 -18.89 -7.00
N GLU A 63 -8.77 -19.81 -7.97
CA GLU A 63 -8.62 -19.53 -9.41
C GLU A 63 -7.28 -18.90 -9.84
N GLY A 64 -6.29 -18.81 -8.96
CA GLY A 64 -4.93 -18.35 -9.30
C GLY A 64 -4.78 -16.85 -9.53
N ARG A 65 -5.82 -16.04 -9.28
CA ARG A 65 -5.85 -14.60 -9.60
C ARG A 65 -5.36 -13.68 -8.48
N TRP A 66 -5.08 -14.24 -7.30
CA TRP A 66 -4.60 -13.45 -6.17
C TRP A 66 -3.16 -13.01 -6.35
N LYS A 67 -2.87 -11.82 -5.84
CA LYS A 67 -1.54 -11.23 -5.74
C LYS A 67 -1.21 -11.01 -4.27
N LEU A 68 -0.03 -11.45 -3.86
CA LEU A 68 0.51 -11.22 -2.54
C LEU A 68 1.56 -10.11 -2.60
N ARG A 69 1.31 -9.01 -1.90
CA ARG A 69 2.28 -7.94 -1.67
C ARG A 69 3.04 -8.25 -0.39
N ILE A 70 4.37 -8.22 -0.48
CA ILE A 70 5.27 -8.45 0.64
C ILE A 70 5.90 -7.12 1.04
N ASN A 71 5.96 -6.87 2.34
CA ASN A 71 6.70 -5.74 2.88
C ASN A 71 8.21 -6.02 2.71
N PRO A 72 8.96 -5.15 1.99
CA PRO A 72 10.37 -5.40 1.68
C PRO A 72 11.29 -5.32 2.91
N ASP A 73 10.86 -4.66 3.98
CA ASP A 73 11.65 -4.47 5.21
C ASP A 73 11.45 -5.62 6.20
N THR A 74 10.23 -6.19 6.27
CA THR A 74 9.91 -7.28 7.21
C THR A 74 9.90 -8.66 6.56
N GLY A 75 9.65 -8.74 5.25
CA GLY A 75 9.43 -9.99 4.54
C GLY A 75 8.04 -10.61 4.82
N LEU A 76 7.15 -9.90 5.51
CA LEU A 76 5.81 -10.39 5.84
C LEU A 76 4.77 -10.01 4.77
N PRO A 77 3.69 -10.80 4.65
CA PRO A 77 2.50 -10.41 3.92
C PRO A 77 1.97 -9.04 4.33
N GLU A 78 1.73 -8.17 3.36
CA GLU A 78 1.18 -6.83 3.59
C GLU A 78 -0.21 -6.68 2.97
N ALA A 79 -0.45 -7.29 1.81
CA ALA A 79 -1.77 -7.27 1.19
C ALA A 79 -2.01 -8.50 0.30
N LEU A 80 -3.26 -8.97 0.29
CA LEU A 80 -3.80 -9.90 -0.70
C LEU A 80 -4.82 -9.15 -1.56
N SER A 81 -4.67 -9.17 -2.88
CA SER A 81 -5.54 -8.44 -3.80
C SER A 81 -5.74 -9.14 -5.13
N GLY A 82 -6.66 -8.64 -5.96
CA GLY A 82 -6.86 -9.06 -7.35
C GLY A 82 -7.71 -10.33 -7.54
N GLY A 83 -7.90 -11.14 -6.50
CA GLY A 83 -8.77 -12.31 -6.55
C GLY A 83 -10.14 -12.08 -5.93
N ARG A 84 -10.97 -13.12 -5.97
CA ARG A 84 -12.25 -13.20 -5.28
C ARG A 84 -12.29 -14.50 -4.49
N THR A 85 -12.86 -14.47 -3.30
CA THR A 85 -13.17 -15.71 -2.56
C THR A 85 -14.55 -16.20 -2.93
N ALA A 86 -14.86 -17.44 -2.55
CA ALA A 86 -16.24 -17.90 -2.54
C ALA A 86 -17.14 -16.93 -1.74
N PRO A 87 -18.37 -16.67 -2.20
CA PRO A 87 -19.33 -15.86 -1.46
C PRO A 87 -19.59 -16.46 -0.07
N ARG A 88 -19.62 -15.61 0.95
CA ARG A 88 -20.01 -15.98 2.32
C ARG A 88 -21.21 -15.14 2.73
N SER A 89 -22.19 -15.76 3.37
CA SER A 89 -23.34 -15.06 3.94
C SER A 89 -23.03 -14.55 5.35
N GLY A 90 -23.77 -13.54 5.79
CA GLY A 90 -23.70 -13.00 7.15
C GLY A 90 -23.14 -11.58 7.25
N HIS A 91 -22.86 -11.16 8.48
CA HIS A 91 -22.35 -9.83 8.79
C HIS A 91 -20.90 -9.66 8.30
N PRO A 92 -20.51 -8.51 7.72
CA PRO A 92 -19.16 -8.31 7.15
C PRO A 92 -18.02 -8.61 8.10
N GLU A 93 -18.14 -8.18 9.36
CA GLU A 93 -17.15 -8.45 10.38
C GLU A 93 -17.00 -9.96 10.64
N ALA A 94 -18.12 -10.69 10.75
CA ALA A 94 -18.09 -12.13 10.99
C ALA A 94 -17.43 -12.87 9.80
N VAL A 95 -17.76 -12.46 8.58
CA VAL A 95 -17.17 -12.98 7.34
C VAL A 95 -15.67 -12.70 7.27
N ALA A 96 -15.24 -11.49 7.62
CA ALA A 96 -13.82 -11.14 7.64
C ALA A 96 -13.06 -11.90 8.73
N ARG A 97 -13.59 -12.01 9.96
CA ARG A 97 -12.96 -12.83 11.02
C ARG A 97 -12.87 -14.30 10.63
N GLN A 98 -13.89 -14.83 9.97
CA GLN A 98 -13.84 -16.19 9.43
C GLN A 98 -12.72 -16.35 8.40
N PHE A 99 -12.63 -15.43 7.44
CA PHE A 99 -11.54 -15.44 6.45
C PHE A 99 -10.16 -15.37 7.12
N LEU A 100 -9.97 -14.49 8.10
CA LEU A 100 -8.70 -14.36 8.81
C LEU A 100 -8.33 -15.62 9.59
N ARG A 101 -9.30 -16.30 10.20
CA ARG A 101 -9.06 -17.61 10.87
C ARG A 101 -8.66 -18.70 9.88
N GLU A 102 -9.40 -18.80 8.76
CA GLU A 102 -9.12 -19.80 7.72
C GLU A 102 -7.72 -19.60 7.10
N GLN A 103 -7.28 -18.35 6.97
CA GLN A 103 -6.01 -18.00 6.36
C GLN A 103 -4.90 -17.63 7.36
N GLN A 104 -5.07 -17.96 8.64
CA GLN A 104 -4.09 -17.70 9.70
C GLN A 104 -2.68 -18.27 9.37
N PRO A 105 -2.52 -19.47 8.77
CA PRO A 105 -1.20 -19.97 8.36
C PRO A 105 -0.51 -19.11 7.29
N LEU A 106 -1.28 -18.44 6.43
CA LEU A 106 -0.76 -17.56 5.39
C LEU A 106 -0.46 -16.16 5.95
N LEU A 107 -1.40 -15.60 6.70
CA LEU A 107 -1.35 -14.21 7.15
C LEU A 107 -0.54 -14.03 8.44
N GLY A 108 -0.45 -15.06 9.28
CA GLY A 108 0.21 -14.99 10.59
C GLY A 108 -0.50 -14.06 11.58
N ILE A 109 -1.79 -13.77 11.36
CA ILE A 109 -2.60 -12.87 12.18
C ILE A 109 -3.48 -13.72 13.09
N ASP A 110 -3.51 -13.40 14.39
CA ASP A 110 -4.49 -13.95 15.32
C ASP A 110 -5.76 -13.05 15.32
N PRO A 111 -6.92 -13.53 14.84
CA PRO A 111 -8.12 -12.72 14.77
C PRO A 111 -8.75 -12.41 16.14
N THR A 112 -8.30 -13.07 17.22
CA THR A 112 -8.77 -12.81 18.59
C THR A 112 -8.14 -11.57 19.20
N GLU A 113 -6.98 -11.16 18.71
CA GLU A 113 -6.28 -9.93 19.12
C GLU A 113 -6.81 -8.68 18.41
N LEU A 114 -7.66 -8.85 17.40
CA LEU A 114 -8.17 -7.77 16.57
C LEU A 114 -9.47 -7.17 17.12
N LYS A 115 -9.50 -5.85 17.29
CA LYS A 115 -10.69 -5.08 17.67
C LYS A 115 -11.23 -4.34 16.45
N LEU A 116 -12.52 -4.42 16.19
CA LEU A 116 -13.11 -3.64 15.09
C LEU A 116 -12.98 -2.14 15.39
N GLU A 117 -12.31 -1.40 14.51
CA GLU A 117 -12.18 0.05 14.58
C GLU A 117 -13.30 0.72 13.79
N LYS A 118 -13.57 0.25 12.57
CA LYS A 118 -14.51 0.91 11.66
C LYS A 118 -15.15 -0.06 10.67
N GLU A 119 -16.46 0.12 10.44
CA GLU A 119 -17.16 -0.43 9.29
C GLU A 119 -17.55 0.70 8.33
N SER A 120 -17.35 0.49 7.02
CA SER A 120 -17.78 1.44 6.00
C SER A 120 -18.33 0.74 4.76
N ARG A 121 -19.05 1.50 3.91
CA ARG A 121 -19.65 1.01 2.68
C ARG A 121 -19.25 1.90 1.52
N GLY A 122 -18.87 1.30 0.39
CA GLY A 122 -18.49 2.02 -0.82
C GLY A 122 -18.42 1.08 -2.02
N ASN A 123 -18.74 1.58 -3.22
CA ASN A 123 -18.62 0.82 -4.48
C ASN A 123 -19.33 -0.56 -4.47
N GLY A 124 -20.44 -0.68 -3.75
CA GLY A 124 -21.15 -1.97 -3.61
C GLY A 124 -20.49 -2.96 -2.64
N HIS A 125 -19.40 -2.58 -1.98
CA HIS A 125 -18.69 -3.38 -1.00
C HIS A 125 -18.89 -2.85 0.43
N ARG A 126 -18.70 -3.74 1.39
CA ARG A 126 -18.58 -3.39 2.81
C ARG A 126 -17.14 -3.66 3.23
N HIS A 127 -16.58 -2.71 3.96
CA HIS A 127 -15.19 -2.73 4.41
C HIS A 127 -15.19 -2.74 5.93
N VAL A 128 -14.35 -3.61 6.50
CA VAL A 128 -14.09 -3.65 7.93
C VAL A 128 -12.62 -3.35 8.16
N LEU A 129 -12.35 -2.50 9.13
CA LEU A 129 -11.02 -2.13 9.60
C LEU A 129 -10.90 -2.57 11.05
N TYR A 130 -9.82 -3.29 11.33
CA TYR A 130 -9.42 -3.75 12.65
C TYR A 130 -8.16 -3.02 13.09
#